data_AF-A0A960WD43-F1
#
_entry.id   AF-A0A960WD43-F1
#
_cell.length_a   1.000
_cell.length_b   1.000
_cell.length_c   1.000
_cell.angle_alpha   90.00
_cell.angle_beta   90.00
_cell.angle_gamma   90.00
#
_symmetry.space_group_name_H-M   'P 1'
#
loop_
_entity.id
_entity.type
_entity.pdbx_description
1 polymer ?
#
loop_
_entity_poly.entity_id
_entity_poly.type
_entity_poly.pdbx_seq_one_letter_code
_entity_poly.pdbx_strand_id
1 'polypeptide(L)' 'MCVEEGKSVEEAAAAGSDLAIVQKLYGWIENQEFKRKQAPPVLKVSSKAFGVGRRMAIAKRGYAD' A
#
# COMPACT_ATOMS: atom_id res chain seq x y z
N MET A 1 6.41 5.08 -5.95
CA MET A 1 5.43 4.60 -6.94
C MET A 1 4.02 4.40 -6.35
N CYS A 2 3.56 3.22 -5.95
CA CYS A 2 2.16 3.04 -5.52
C CYS A 2 1.77 3.82 -4.25
N VAL A 3 2.62 3.80 -3.21
CA VAL A 3 2.32 4.50 -1.93
C VAL A 3 2.63 5.99 -2.02
N GLU A 4 3.85 6.35 -2.44
CA GLU A 4 4.31 7.74 -2.49
C GLU A 4 3.71 8.54 -3.67
N GLU A 5 3.59 7.96 -4.87
CA GLU A 5 3.00 8.67 -6.03
C GLU A 5 1.51 8.42 -6.17
N GLY A 6 0.94 7.41 -5.48
CA GLY A 6 -0.48 7.09 -5.56
C GLY A 6 -0.90 6.38 -6.84
N LYS A 7 0.05 5.82 -7.59
CA LYS A 7 -0.21 5.13 -8.85
C LYS A 7 -1.08 3.89 -8.67
N SER A 8 -1.98 3.67 -9.63
CA SER A 8 -2.76 2.43 -9.73
C SER A 8 -1.85 1.24 -10.08
N VAL A 9 -2.36 0.02 -9.93
CA VAL A 9 -1.65 -1.21 -10.33
C VAL A 9 -1.33 -1.18 -11.83
N GLU A 10 -2.26 -0.71 -12.65
CA GLU A 10 -2.13 -0.62 -14.11
C GLU A 10 -1.10 0.43 -14.51
N GLU A 11 -1.13 1.61 -13.87
CA GLU A 11 -0.13 2.67 -14.10
C GLU A 11 1.27 2.23 -13.67
N ALA A 12 1.36 1.44 -12.62
CA ALA A 12 2.62 0.89 -12.16
C ALA A 12 3.19 -0.16 -13.14
N ALA A 13 2.32 -1.03 -13.68
CA ALA A 13 2.70 -1.97 -14.73
C ALA A 13 3.11 -1.25 -16.03
N ALA A 14 2.35 -0.22 -16.43
CA ALA A 14 2.61 0.57 -17.64
C ALA A 14 3.94 1.32 -17.61
N ALA A 15 4.50 1.61 -16.43
CA ALA A 15 5.82 2.21 -16.31
C ALA A 15 6.97 1.18 -16.40
N GLY A 16 6.70 -0.06 -16.82
CA GLY A 16 7.69 -1.11 -17.04
C GLY A 16 7.89 -2.07 -15.87
N SER A 17 6.99 -2.07 -14.87
CA SER A 17 7.02 -3.08 -13.79
C SER A 17 6.20 -4.31 -14.18
N ASP A 18 6.63 -5.50 -13.75
CA ASP A 18 5.85 -6.72 -13.96
C ASP A 18 4.52 -6.65 -13.21
N LEU A 19 3.42 -6.79 -13.94
CA LEU A 19 2.05 -6.74 -13.42
C LEU A 19 1.83 -7.72 -12.27
N ALA A 20 2.35 -8.95 -12.38
CA ALA A 20 2.16 -9.98 -11.36
C ALA A 20 2.85 -9.59 -10.05
N ILE A 21 4.03 -8.96 -10.15
CA ILE A 21 4.77 -8.45 -8.98
C ILE A 21 4.01 -7.28 -8.35
N VAL A 22 3.55 -6.33 -9.17
CA VAL A 22 2.84 -5.14 -8.69
C VAL A 22 1.55 -5.54 -7.96
N GLN A 23 0.73 -6.41 -8.55
CA GLN A 23 -0.50 -6.92 -7.94
C GLN A 23 -0.22 -7.60 -6.59
N LYS A 24 0.78 -8.49 -6.55
CA LYS A 24 1.17 -9.18 -5.33
C LYS A 24 1.62 -8.22 -4.23
N LEU A 25 2.44 -7.23 -4.58
CA LEU A 25 2.95 -6.24 -3.64
C LEU A 25 1.82 -5.36 -3.09
N TYR A 26 0.87 -4.95 -3.96
CA TYR A 26 -0.30 -4.18 -3.56
C TYR A 26 -1.18 -4.97 -2.58
N GLY A 27 -1.46 -6.24 -2.89
CA GLY A 27 -2.20 -7.14 -2.01
C GLY A 27 -1.51 -7.32 -0.66
N TRP A 28 -0.18 -7.46 -0.63
CA TRP A 28 0.57 -7.50 0.63
C TRP A 28 0.43 -6.21 1.42
N ILE A 29 0.57 -5.05 0.79
CA ILE A 29 0.41 -3.78 1.48
C ILE A 29 -0.96 -3.70 2.14
N GLU A 30 -2.05 -4.00 1.43
CA GLU A 30 -3.40 -3.96 1.99
C GLU A 30 -3.57 -4.93 3.16
N ASN A 31 -3.13 -6.19 2.99
CA ASN A 31 -3.29 -7.23 4.00
C ASN A 31 -2.49 -6.99 5.28
N GLN A 32 -1.42 -6.18 5.24
CA GLN A 32 -0.63 -5.85 6.43
C GLN A 32 -1.16 -4.64 7.22
N GLU A 33 -2.32 -4.06 6.87
CA GLU A 33 -2.87 -2.90 7.57
C GLU A 33 -3.13 -3.18 9.06
N PHE A 34 -3.55 -4.40 9.41
CA PHE A 34 -3.74 -4.78 10.81
C PHE A 34 -2.44 -4.68 11.62
N LYS A 35 -1.31 -5.09 11.04
CA LYS A 35 0.01 -5.02 11.71
C LYS A 35 0.46 -3.57 11.85
N ARG A 36 0.23 -2.73 10.83
CA ARG A 36 0.60 -1.30 10.89
C ARG A 36 -0.12 -0.55 12.01
N LYS A 37 -1.38 -0.90 12.29
CA LYS A 37 -2.11 -0.28 13.41
C LYS A 37 -1.64 -0.72 14.79
N GLN A 38 -0.96 -1.87 14.89
CA GLN A 38 -0.34 -2.34 16.13
C GLN A 38 1.09 -1.82 16.31
N ALA A 39 1.67 -1.17 15.30
CA ALA A 39 3.00 -0.59 15.40
C ALA A 39 3.01 0.59 16.39
N PRO A 40 4.11 0.79 17.13
CA PRO A 40 4.25 1.95 17.99
C PRO A 40 4.25 3.25 17.16
N PRO A 41 4.03 4.42 17.80
CA PRO A 41 4.20 5.71 17.14
C PRO A 41 5.61 5.85 16.53
N VAL A 42 5.68 6.28 15.27
CA VAL A 42 6.94 6.48 14.53
C VAL A 42 7.04 7.91 14.05
N LEU A 43 8.26 8.45 14.00
CA LEU A 43 8.56 9.76 13.40
C LEU A 43 8.31 9.73 11.90
N LYS A 44 7.56 10.70 11.39
CA LYS A 44 7.27 10.82 9.96
C LYS A 44 8.36 11.62 9.27
N VAL A 45 8.99 11.01 8.26
CA VAL A 45 10.02 11.64 7.42
C VAL A 45 9.62 11.75 5.95
N SER A 46 8.58 11.01 5.51
CA SER A 46 8.00 11.12 4.17
C SER A 46 6.59 11.70 4.20
N SER A 47 6.17 12.30 3.08
CA SER A 47 4.86 12.96 2.94
C SER A 47 3.69 11.97 3.03
N LYS A 48 3.87 10.72 2.59
CA LYS A 48 2.85 9.65 2.66
C LYS A 48 3.22 8.51 3.61
N ALA A 49 4.00 8.80 4.64
CA ALA A 49 4.36 7.84 5.69
C ALA A 49 3.12 7.17 6.32
N PHE A 50 3.23 5.88 6.62
CA PHE A 50 2.20 5.12 7.31
C PHE A 50 1.97 5.66 8.73
N GLY A 51 0.72 5.70 9.17
CA GLY A 51 0.33 6.17 10.50
C GLY A 51 -0.96 6.99 10.47
N VAL A 52 -1.17 7.82 11.48
CA VAL A 52 -2.46 8.52 11.74
C VAL A 52 -2.99 9.33 10.54
N GLY A 53 -2.11 9.81 9.66
CA GLY A 53 -2.48 10.63 8.49
C GLY A 53 -3.00 9.84 7.29
N ARG A 54 -2.82 8.51 7.28
CA ARG A 54 -3.22 7.64 6.17
C ARG A 54 -4.16 6.56 6.71
N ARG A 55 -5.45 6.71 6.47
CA ARG A 55 -6.47 5.76 6.95
C ARG A 55 -6.77 4.73 5.87
N MET A 56 -6.53 3.45 6.16
CA MET A 56 -7.05 2.34 5.36
C MET A 56 -7.93 1.43 6.22
N ALA A 57 -8.88 0.75 5.57
CA ALA A 57 -9.70 -0.26 6.21
C ALA A 57 -8.84 -1.51 6.51
N ILE A 58 -9.02 -2.09 7.70
CA ILE A 58 -8.33 -3.34 8.08
C ILE A 58 -9.02 -4.53 7.41
N ALA A 59 -10.34 -4.58 7.50
CA ALA A 59 -11.17 -5.56 6.83
C ALA A 59 -11.65 -4.94 5.50
N LYS A 60 -10.99 -5.35 4.41
CA LYS A 60 -11.33 -4.96 3.04
C LYS A 60 -11.26 -6.22 2.17
N ARG A 61 -12.17 -6.37 1.21
CA ARG A 61 -11.98 -7.30 0.09
C ARG A 61 -10.82 -6.75 -0.76
N GLY A 62 -9.65 -7.37 -0.68
CA GLY A 62 -8.50 -7.00 -1.51
C GLY A 62 -8.78 -7.24 -3.00
N TYR A 63 -7.80 -6.99 -3.85
CA TYR A 63 -7.81 -7.51 -5.23
C TYR A 63 -7.89 -9.05 -5.14
N ALA A 64 -9.11 -9.58 -5.15
CA ALA A 64 -9.39 -10.98 -5.39
C ALA A 64 -9.64 -11.09 -6.89
N ASP A 65 -8.93 -12.02 -7.52
CA ASP A 65 -9.28 -12.52 -8.85
C ASP A 65 -10.77 -12.90 -8.91
#